data_AF-V4A414-F1
#
_entry.id   AF-V4A414-F1
#
_cell.length_a   1.000
_cell.length_b   1.000
_cell.length_c   1.000
_cell.angle_alpha   90.00
_cell.angle_beta   90.00
_cell.angle_gamma   90.00
#
_symmetry.space_group_name_H-M   'P 1'
#
loop_
_entity.id
_entity.type
_entity.pdbx_description
1 polymer ?
#
loop_
_entity_poly.entity_id
_entity_poly.type
_entity_poly.pdbx_seq_one_letter_code
_entity_poly.pdbx_strand_id
1 'polypeptide(L)'
;QWNSSVGSELDCCLLGQWNSSVGSELDCCLLGQWNSSVSRELDCCLLGQWNNSVSSELDSHLLGQWNNSVGSELDSYLLGQWISSVLGQWNNSVSSELDSHLLGQWNNSVSSELDSHLLGQWNNSVSRELDCCLLGQWNNSVGSELDCCLLGQCNSSVSSELDCCLLGQWNSSVGSELDCCLLGQWNSSVGSELDCCLLGQWNSSVGSELDCCLLGQWNSSVSSELDCCLLGQWNSSVGRELDCCLLGQCNSSVGSELDCHLLGD
;
A
#
# COMPACT_ATOMS: atom_id res chain seq x y z
N GLN A 1 8.08 21.47 31.88
CA GLN A 1 7.88 22.12 30.58
C GLN A 1 9.13 22.94 30.28
N TRP A 2 9.81 22.64 29.18
CA TRP A 2 11.02 23.33 28.75
C TRP A 2 10.81 23.94 27.37
N ASN A 3 11.24 25.19 27.19
CA ASN A 3 11.15 25.91 25.92
C ASN A 3 12.55 26.43 25.58
N SER A 4 13.05 26.15 24.37
CA SER A 4 14.31 26.75 23.90
C SER A 4 14.34 26.99 22.40
N SER A 5 15.32 27.79 21.99
CA SER A 5 15.72 27.95 20.59
C SER A 5 17.23 27.85 20.53
N VAL A 6 17.73 26.89 19.75
CA VAL A 6 19.16 26.60 19.61
C VAL A 6 19.52 26.73 18.14
N GLY A 7 20.45 27.64 17.82
CA GLY A 7 20.85 27.88 16.43
C GLY A 7 21.82 26.86 15.85
N SER A 8 22.28 25.93 16.68
CA SER A 8 23.26 24.88 16.41
C SER A 8 22.73 23.53 16.85
N GLU A 9 23.61 22.53 16.89
CA GLU A 9 23.32 21.17 17.34
C GLU A 9 22.84 21.14 18.81
N LEU A 10 21.88 20.26 19.09
CA LEU A 10 21.33 20.03 20.43
C LEU A 10 21.31 18.53 20.74
N ASP A 11 22.23 18.11 21.61
CA ASP A 11 22.25 16.74 22.14
C ASP A 11 21.59 16.68 23.51
N CYS A 12 20.51 15.91 23.66
CA CYS A 12 19.89 15.80 24.98
C CYS A 12 19.05 14.54 25.26
N CYS A 13 19.01 14.17 26.56
CA CYS A 13 18.18 13.09 27.08
C CYS A 13 17.25 13.61 28.17
N LEU A 14 15.95 13.75 27.90
CA LEU A 14 15.04 14.44 28.81
C LEU A 14 13.68 13.78 28.97
N LEU A 15 13.03 14.15 30.07
CA LEU A 15 11.73 13.62 30.49
C LEU A 15 10.75 14.77 30.70
N GLY A 16 9.55 14.66 30.13
CA GLY A 16 8.45 15.61 30.31
C GLY A 16 8.00 16.31 29.03
N GLN A 17 7.52 17.55 29.16
CA GLN A 17 6.99 18.35 28.05
C GLN A 17 8.02 19.33 27.51
N TRP A 18 8.26 19.33 26.20
CA TRP A 18 9.31 20.10 25.55
C TRP A 18 8.78 20.84 24.31
N ASN A 19 9.17 22.09 24.14
CA ASN A 19 9.04 22.82 22.88
C ASN A 19 10.42 23.36 22.46
N SER A 20 10.86 23.09 21.24
CA SER A 20 12.17 23.53 20.78
C SER A 20 12.20 23.92 19.31
N SER A 21 13.03 24.91 18.96
CA SER A 21 13.44 25.14 17.58
C SER A 21 14.95 24.97 17.44
N VAL A 22 15.38 24.10 16.53
CA VAL A 22 16.79 23.77 16.30
C VAL A 22 17.19 24.08 14.87
N GLY A 23 18.25 24.89 14.74
CA GLY A 23 18.74 25.44 13.47
C GLY A 23 19.60 24.48 12.64
N SER A 24 20.11 23.42 13.25
CA SER A 24 20.84 22.36 12.54
C SER A 24 20.32 20.99 12.94
N GLU A 25 21.07 20.26 13.75
CA GLU A 25 20.91 18.85 14.07
C GLU A 25 20.39 18.70 15.49
N LEU A 26 19.51 17.72 15.70
CA LEU A 26 19.05 17.35 17.03
C LEU A 26 19.19 15.85 17.21
N ASP A 27 20.14 15.44 18.07
CA ASP A 27 20.33 14.06 18.51
C ASP A 27 19.74 13.89 19.92
N CYS A 28 18.65 13.14 20.05
CA CYS A 28 17.90 13.10 21.31
C CYS A 28 17.28 11.77 21.70
N CYS A 29 17.30 11.48 23.01
CA CYS A 29 16.50 10.42 23.63
C CYS A 29 15.45 11.03 24.57
N LEU A 30 14.17 11.04 24.16
CA LEU A 30 13.15 11.82 24.88
C LEU A 30 11.91 10.98 25.25
N LEU A 31 11.43 11.18 26.48
CA LEU A 31 10.25 10.50 27.02
C LEU A 31 9.22 11.53 27.52
N GLY A 32 8.07 11.60 26.84
CA GLY A 32 7.02 12.57 27.16
C GLY A 32 6.33 13.18 25.93
N GLN A 33 6.03 14.48 25.98
CA GLN A 33 5.38 15.19 24.88
C GLN A 33 6.34 16.23 24.28
N TRP A 34 6.45 16.25 22.95
CA TRP A 34 7.35 17.18 22.27
C TRP A 34 6.70 17.87 21.09
N ASN A 35 6.98 19.16 20.96
CA ASN A 35 6.74 19.89 19.71
C ASN A 35 8.03 20.56 19.26
N SER A 36 8.46 20.32 18.03
CA SER A 36 9.67 20.96 17.52
C SER A 36 9.66 21.34 16.05
N SER A 37 10.57 22.25 15.72
CA SER A 37 10.97 22.50 14.34
C SER A 37 12.49 22.33 14.23
N VAL A 38 12.93 21.41 13.38
CA VAL A 38 14.34 21.13 13.11
C VAL A 38 14.61 21.42 11.64
N SER A 39 15.60 22.28 11.36
CA SER A 39 15.83 22.71 9.98
C SER A 39 16.78 21.83 9.17
N ARG A 40 17.51 20.91 9.80
CA ARG A 40 18.32 19.93 9.08
C ARG A 40 17.89 18.53 9.50
N GLU A 41 18.69 17.87 10.31
CA GLU A 41 18.53 16.46 10.65
C GLU A 41 17.98 16.31 12.07
N LEU A 42 17.08 15.36 12.22
CA LEU A 42 16.58 14.91 13.51
C LEU A 42 16.91 13.42 13.65
N ASP A 43 17.83 13.07 14.55
CA ASP A 43 18.12 11.70 14.96
C ASP A 43 17.59 11.49 16.38
N CYS A 44 16.63 10.58 16.58
CA CYS A 44 16.06 10.45 17.91
C CYS A 44 15.43 9.10 18.28
N CYS A 45 15.60 8.74 19.56
CA CYS A 45 14.92 7.61 20.21
C CYS A 45 13.80 8.13 21.14
N LEU A 46 12.54 7.91 20.79
CA LEU A 46 11.42 8.64 21.39
C LEU A 46 10.32 7.72 21.93
N LEU A 47 9.82 8.04 23.13
CA LEU A 47 8.64 7.39 23.71
C LEU A 47 7.60 8.43 24.18
N GLY A 48 6.45 8.52 23.51
CA GLY A 48 5.35 9.41 23.91
C GLY A 48 4.55 10.04 22.76
N GLN A 49 4.22 11.34 22.85
CA GLN A 49 3.44 12.07 21.83
C GLN A 49 4.25 13.20 21.20
N TRP A 50 4.24 13.29 19.87
CA TRP A 50 5.22 14.09 19.13
C TRP A 50 4.56 14.84 17.96
N ASN A 51 4.77 16.15 17.87
CA ASN A 51 4.37 16.98 16.72
C ASN A 51 5.54 17.81 16.18
N ASN A 52 6.13 17.44 15.05
CA ASN A 52 7.31 18.12 14.53
C ASN A 52 7.24 18.50 13.07
N SER A 53 8.11 19.44 12.72
CA SER A 53 8.46 19.76 11.35
C SER A 53 9.96 19.59 11.18
N VAL A 54 10.36 18.79 10.20
CA VAL A 54 11.77 18.56 9.84
C VAL A 54 11.93 18.93 8.37
N SER A 55 12.81 19.89 8.04
CA SER A 55 12.90 20.33 6.64
C SER A 55 13.83 19.50 5.76
N SER A 56 14.78 18.75 6.33
CA SER A 56 15.53 17.76 5.56
C SER A 56 15.21 16.34 6.02
N GLU A 57 16.03 15.76 6.89
CA GLU A 57 16.10 14.32 7.10
C GLU A 57 15.70 13.95 8.53
N LEU A 58 14.99 12.84 8.65
CA LEU A 58 14.50 12.33 9.91
C LEU A 58 14.85 10.84 10.04
N ASP A 59 15.78 10.52 10.92
CA ASP A 59 16.08 9.16 11.36
C ASP A 59 15.56 8.97 12.79
N SER A 60 14.76 7.95 13.05
CA SER A 60 14.22 7.78 14.40
C SER A 60 13.76 6.38 14.78
N HIS A 61 13.92 6.08 16.08
CA HIS A 61 13.35 4.91 16.76
C HIS A 61 12.21 5.33 17.68
N LEU A 62 10.97 4.97 17.35
CA LEU A 62 9.80 5.59 17.95
C LEU A 62 8.82 4.60 18.58
N LEU A 63 8.21 5.00 19.70
CA LEU A 63 7.07 4.31 20.31
C LEU A 63 6.05 5.32 20.86
N GLY A 64 4.86 5.38 20.25
CA GLY A 64 3.78 6.25 20.70
C GLY A 64 2.93 6.85 19.57
N GLN A 65 2.49 8.10 19.74
CA GLN A 65 1.70 8.82 18.73
C GLN A 65 2.54 9.90 18.06
N TRP A 66 2.47 9.98 16.74
CA TRP A 66 3.29 10.88 15.95
C TRP A 66 2.52 11.61 14.86
N ASN A 67 2.84 12.90 14.70
CA ASN A 67 2.25 13.75 13.69
C ASN A 67 3.29 14.73 13.15
N ASN A 68 3.86 14.42 11.99
CA ASN A 68 5.00 15.15 11.45
C ASN A 68 4.83 15.59 10.00
N SER A 69 5.62 16.60 9.64
CA SER A 69 5.87 16.97 8.24
C SER A 69 7.37 16.94 7.97
N VAL A 70 7.78 16.18 6.95
CA VAL A 70 9.18 16.01 6.55
C VAL A 70 9.39 16.50 5.11
N GLY A 71 10.38 17.38 4.93
CA GLY A 71 10.64 18.10 3.68
C GLY A 71 11.47 17.32 2.66
N SER A 72 12.42 16.50 3.09
CA SER A 72 13.08 15.52 2.23
C SER A 72 12.79 14.12 2.73
N GLU A 73 13.73 13.45 3.37
CA GLU A 73 13.77 11.99 3.54
C GLU A 73 13.34 11.60 4.95
N LEU A 74 12.56 10.54 5.06
CA LEU A 74 12.20 9.94 6.34
C LEU A 74 12.62 8.48 6.33
N ASP A 75 13.67 8.18 7.09
CA ASP A 75 14.11 6.83 7.37
C ASP A 75 13.69 6.45 8.79
N SER A 76 12.93 5.37 8.96
CA SER A 76 12.57 4.92 10.30
C SER A 76 12.84 3.42 10.45
N TYR A 77 14.01 3.11 11.01
CA TYR A 77 14.45 1.75 11.24
C TYR A 77 13.94 1.19 12.57
N LEU A 78 13.63 -0.12 12.59
CA LEU A 78 13.40 -0.88 13.83
C LEU A 78 14.10 -2.26 13.76
N LEU A 79 15.44 -2.28 13.81
CA LEU A 79 16.22 -3.52 13.78
C LEU A 79 16.65 -4.00 15.18
N GLY A 80 15.98 -5.05 15.67
CA GLY A 80 16.35 -5.75 16.90
C GLY A 80 15.68 -7.11 17.00
N GLN A 81 16.44 -8.15 17.41
CA GLN A 81 15.90 -9.48 17.64
C GLN A 81 14.81 -9.47 18.73
N TRP A 82 13.63 -9.94 18.31
CA TRP A 82 12.52 -10.52 19.08
C TRP A 82 11.61 -9.63 19.95
N ILE A 83 10.30 -9.85 19.69
CA ILE A 83 9.09 -9.50 20.45
C ILE A 83 9.03 -8.08 20.98
N SER A 84 8.64 -7.15 20.12
CA SER A 84 7.84 -6.02 20.57
C SER A 84 6.73 -5.77 19.55
N SER A 85 5.50 -5.97 19.98
CA SER A 85 4.34 -5.36 19.34
C SER A 85 4.47 -3.84 19.56
N VAL A 86 5.16 -3.13 18.66
CA VAL A 86 5.14 -1.65 18.65
C VAL A 86 3.70 -1.24 18.36
N LEU A 87 3.12 -0.40 19.22
CA LEU A 87 1.76 0.09 19.10
C LEU A 87 1.83 1.61 18.96
N GLY A 88 1.32 2.15 17.84
CA GLY A 88 1.31 3.58 17.61
C GLY A 88 0.32 4.02 16.55
N GLN A 89 0.04 5.33 16.54
CA GLN A 89 -0.74 6.01 15.51
C GLN A 89 0.13 7.07 14.86
N TRP A 90 0.17 7.09 13.54
CA TRP A 90 1.11 7.87 12.76
C TRP A 90 0.36 8.65 11.69
N ASN A 91 0.51 9.97 11.69
CA ASN A 91 -0.13 10.86 10.72
C ASN A 91 0.92 11.80 10.12
N ASN A 92 1.47 11.45 8.95
CA ASN A 92 2.60 12.20 8.38
C ASN A 92 2.35 12.70 6.97
N SER A 93 3.07 13.75 6.60
CA SER A 93 3.24 14.18 5.21
C SER A 93 4.72 14.20 4.87
N VAL A 94 5.11 13.45 3.83
CA VAL A 94 6.50 13.34 3.36
C VAL A 94 6.54 13.79 1.91
N SER A 95 7.38 14.79 1.60
CA SER A 95 7.49 15.29 0.23
C SER A 95 8.47 14.53 -0.66
N SER A 96 9.30 13.65 -0.09
CA SER A 96 10.15 12.75 -0.86
C SER A 96 9.93 11.27 -0.50
N GLU A 97 11.00 10.52 -0.29
CA GLU A 97 11.01 9.08 -0.04
C GLU A 97 10.73 8.78 1.44
N LEU A 98 10.01 7.69 1.67
CA LEU A 98 9.74 7.14 3.00
C LEU A 98 10.08 5.65 2.99
N ASP A 99 11.09 5.24 3.75
CA ASP A 99 11.42 3.84 4.02
C ASP A 99 11.10 3.52 5.50
N SER A 100 10.31 2.47 5.73
CA SER A 100 9.86 2.17 7.08
C SER A 100 9.41 0.73 7.37
N HIS A 101 9.72 0.27 8.61
CA HIS A 101 9.32 -1.03 9.15
C HIS A 101 8.52 -0.90 10.45
N LEU A 102 7.18 -1.03 10.38
CA LEU A 102 6.33 -0.55 11.49
C LEU A 102 5.10 -1.40 11.76
N LEU A 103 4.62 -1.27 13.00
CA LEU A 103 3.39 -1.87 13.51
C LEU A 103 2.43 -0.76 13.98
N GLY A 104 1.15 -0.81 13.59
CA GLY A 104 0.11 0.09 14.11
C GLY A 104 -0.85 0.66 13.08
N GLN A 105 -1.33 1.87 13.33
CA GLN A 105 -2.26 2.60 12.45
C GLN A 105 -1.56 3.78 11.79
N TRP A 106 -1.78 3.94 10.49
CA TRP A 106 -1.05 4.91 9.66
C TRP A 106 -2.00 5.67 8.75
N ASN A 107 -1.90 7.00 8.77
CA ASN A 107 -2.53 7.88 7.79
C ASN A 107 -1.51 8.87 7.23
N ASN A 108 -0.90 8.51 6.11
CA ASN A 108 0.19 9.28 5.52
C ASN A 108 -0.14 9.79 4.12
N SER A 109 0.54 10.85 3.73
CA SER A 109 0.60 11.33 2.35
C SER A 109 2.06 11.44 1.92
N VAL A 110 2.42 10.74 0.85
CA VAL A 110 3.79 10.69 0.30
C VAL A 110 3.75 11.17 -1.15
N SER A 111 4.54 12.18 -1.52
CA SER A 111 4.49 12.72 -2.90
C SER A 111 5.44 12.08 -3.90
N SER A 112 6.38 11.24 -3.47
CA SER A 112 7.16 10.39 -4.37
C SER A 112 6.97 8.92 -4.02
N GLU A 113 8.00 8.28 -3.48
CA GLU A 113 8.11 6.84 -3.33
C GLU A 113 7.96 6.45 -1.87
N LEU A 114 7.33 5.31 -1.64
CA LEU A 114 7.15 4.73 -0.32
C LEU A 114 7.54 3.26 -0.40
N ASP A 115 8.58 2.87 0.32
CA ASP A 115 8.97 1.48 0.55
C ASP A 115 8.63 1.12 2.00
N SER A 116 7.90 0.02 2.22
CA SER A 116 7.54 -0.34 3.58
C SER A 116 7.15 -1.80 3.83
N HIS A 117 7.55 -2.31 5.00
CA HIS A 117 7.11 -3.62 5.50
C HIS A 117 6.36 -3.51 6.82
N LEU A 118 5.05 -3.72 6.80
CA LEU A 118 4.21 -3.24 7.90
C LEU A 118 3.10 -4.20 8.32
N LEU A 119 2.63 -4.01 9.54
CA LEU A 119 1.56 -4.81 10.10
C LEU A 119 0.55 -3.91 10.84
N GLY A 120 -0.71 -3.93 10.41
CA GLY A 120 -1.78 -3.16 11.04
C GLY A 120 -2.79 -2.56 10.07
N GLN A 121 -3.17 -1.30 10.28
CA GLN A 121 -4.15 -0.59 9.46
C GLN A 121 -3.50 0.59 8.77
N TRP A 122 -3.69 0.69 7.46
CA TRP A 122 -3.04 1.70 6.62
C TRP A 122 -4.06 2.46 5.78
N ASN A 123 -3.93 3.77 5.75
CA ASN A 123 -4.78 4.66 4.98
C ASN A 123 -3.95 5.81 4.38
N ASN A 124 -3.32 5.55 3.24
CA ASN A 124 -2.31 6.44 2.68
C ASN A 124 -2.64 6.87 1.24
N SER A 125 -2.05 8.01 0.87
CA SER A 125 -1.99 8.46 -0.51
C SER A 125 -0.53 8.60 -0.95
N VAL A 126 -0.17 7.94 -2.04
CA VAL A 126 1.18 7.99 -2.62
C VAL A 126 1.07 8.52 -4.05
N SER A 127 1.80 9.57 -4.39
CA SER A 127 1.61 10.23 -5.70
C SER A 127 2.38 9.56 -6.84
N ARG A 128 3.46 8.82 -6.56
CA ARG A 128 4.23 8.11 -7.60
C ARG A 128 4.18 6.61 -7.38
N GLU A 129 5.12 6.07 -6.61
CA GLU A 129 5.39 4.64 -6.54
C GLU A 129 5.26 4.16 -5.10
N LEU A 130 4.67 2.99 -4.93
CA LEU A 130 4.53 2.35 -3.64
C LEU A 130 5.01 0.91 -3.78
N ASP A 131 6.08 0.56 -3.07
CA ASP A 131 6.49 -0.82 -2.83
C ASP A 131 6.14 -1.19 -1.39
N CYS A 132 5.35 -2.24 -1.20
CA CYS A 132 5.04 -2.65 0.17
C CYS A 132 4.74 -4.13 0.38
N CYS A 133 5.14 -4.61 1.55
CA CYS A 133 4.71 -5.90 2.09
C CYS A 133 3.88 -5.67 3.37
N LEU A 134 2.57 -5.86 3.31
CA LEU A 134 1.68 -5.55 4.46
C LEU A 134 0.86 -6.74 4.94
N LEU A 135 0.67 -6.82 6.26
CA LEU A 135 -0.29 -7.70 6.92
C LEU A 135 -1.36 -6.86 7.63
N GLY A 136 -2.62 -6.98 7.21
CA GLY A 136 -3.76 -6.35 7.91
C GLY A 136 -4.81 -5.72 7.00
N GLN A 137 -5.20 -4.48 7.30
CA GLN A 137 -6.23 -3.76 6.54
C GLN A 137 -5.63 -2.54 5.85
N TRP A 138 -6.02 -2.34 4.61
CA TRP A 138 -5.40 -1.34 3.77
C TRP A 138 -6.41 -0.53 2.96
N ASN A 139 -6.21 0.80 2.91
CA ASN A 139 -7.02 1.72 2.13
C ASN A 139 -6.15 2.77 1.46
N ASN A 140 -5.72 2.54 0.21
CA ASN A 140 -4.73 3.40 -0.43
C ASN A 140 -5.15 3.97 -1.78
N SER A 141 -4.56 5.10 -2.11
CA SER A 141 -4.56 5.67 -3.45
C SER A 141 -3.15 5.89 -3.94
N VAL A 142 -2.82 5.36 -5.12
CA VAL A 142 -1.50 5.45 -5.74
C VAL A 142 -1.60 6.10 -7.12
N GLY A 143 -0.78 7.12 -7.34
CA GLY A 143 -0.82 7.97 -8.53
C GLY A 143 -0.14 7.39 -9.76
N SER A 144 0.84 6.49 -9.60
CA SER A 144 1.50 5.82 -10.73
C SER A 144 1.48 4.30 -10.52
N GLU A 145 2.45 3.77 -9.79
CA GLU A 145 2.76 2.35 -9.75
C GLU A 145 2.66 1.81 -8.33
N LEU A 146 2.08 0.64 -8.18
CA LEU A 146 1.99 -0.05 -6.91
C LEU A 146 2.51 -1.48 -7.09
N ASP A 147 3.62 -1.81 -6.44
CA ASP A 147 4.08 -3.18 -6.22
C ASP A 147 3.72 -3.57 -4.78
N CYS A 148 2.99 -4.67 -4.60
CA CYS A 148 2.68 -5.11 -3.24
C CYS A 148 2.46 -6.60 -3.02
N CYS A 149 2.92 -7.05 -1.84
CA CYS A 149 2.61 -8.37 -1.29
C CYS A 149 1.75 -8.22 -0.04
N LEU A 150 0.49 -8.67 -0.07
CA LEU A 150 -0.45 -8.38 1.02
C LEU A 150 -1.22 -9.58 1.52
N LEU A 151 -1.35 -9.63 2.84
CA LEU A 151 -2.20 -10.59 3.55
C LEU A 151 -3.28 -9.83 4.32
N GLY A 152 -4.54 -10.01 3.94
CA GLY A 152 -5.68 -9.44 4.68
C GLY A 152 -6.73 -8.77 3.79
N GLN A 153 -7.11 -7.54 4.13
CA GLN A 153 -8.15 -6.78 3.43
C GLN A 153 -7.57 -5.53 2.80
N CYS A 154 -7.90 -5.26 1.55
CA CYS A 154 -7.48 -4.04 0.87
C CYS A 154 -8.62 -3.38 0.10
N ASN A 155 -8.65 -2.05 0.17
CA ASN A 155 -9.24 -1.20 -0.85
C ASN A 155 -8.13 -0.35 -1.48
N SER A 156 -7.92 -0.44 -2.78
CA SER A 156 -6.92 0.37 -3.47
C SER A 156 -7.47 1.05 -4.71
N SER A 157 -6.91 2.21 -5.03
CA SER A 157 -7.10 2.87 -6.32
C SER A 157 -5.75 3.25 -6.89
N VAL A 158 -5.41 2.71 -8.05
CA VAL A 158 -4.13 2.89 -8.73
C VAL A 158 -4.38 3.49 -10.10
N SER A 159 -3.68 4.57 -10.44
CA SER A 159 -3.97 5.30 -11.68
C SER A 159 -3.31 4.67 -12.91
N SER A 160 -2.13 4.07 -12.77
CA SER A 160 -1.40 3.45 -13.87
C SER A 160 -1.33 1.94 -13.70
N GLU A 161 -0.34 1.44 -12.96
CA GLU A 161 0.05 0.02 -12.97
C GLU A 161 0.03 -0.55 -11.55
N LEU A 162 -0.52 -1.75 -11.41
CA LEU A 162 -0.54 -2.49 -10.15
C LEU A 162 0.05 -3.89 -10.39
N ASP A 163 1.17 -4.19 -9.74
CA ASP A 163 1.70 -5.55 -9.60
C ASP A 163 1.42 -6.01 -8.17
N CYS A 164 0.77 -7.16 -8.00
CA CYS A 164 0.47 -7.64 -6.64
C CYS A 164 0.32 -9.14 -6.43
N CYS A 165 0.80 -9.58 -5.27
CA CYS A 165 0.62 -10.94 -4.74
C CYS A 165 -0.22 -10.91 -3.46
N LEU A 166 -1.47 -11.39 -3.53
CA LEU A 166 -2.46 -11.10 -2.47
C LEU A 166 -3.16 -12.35 -1.94
N LEU A 167 -3.35 -12.38 -0.62
CA LEU A 167 -4.16 -13.38 0.08
C LEU A 167 -5.22 -12.71 0.96
N GLY A 168 -6.50 -12.87 0.62
CA GLY A 168 -7.62 -12.39 1.43
C GLY A 168 -8.77 -11.76 0.64
N GLN A 169 -9.21 -10.56 1.04
CA GLN A 169 -10.33 -9.85 0.42
C GLN A 169 -9.88 -8.52 -0.16
N TRP A 170 -10.34 -8.18 -1.35
CA TRP A 170 -9.81 -7.03 -2.05
C TRP A 170 -10.84 -6.33 -2.91
N ASN A 171 -10.80 -5.00 -2.89
CA ASN A 171 -11.49 -4.15 -3.86
C ASN A 171 -10.47 -3.19 -4.51
N SER A 172 -10.27 -3.26 -5.82
CA SER A 172 -9.40 -2.31 -6.54
C SER A 172 -10.08 -1.59 -7.70
N SER A 173 -9.61 -0.39 -7.97
CA SER A 173 -9.69 0.21 -9.30
C SER A 173 -8.30 0.48 -9.84
N VAL A 174 -8.01 0.02 -11.06
CA VAL A 174 -6.73 0.23 -11.74
C VAL A 174 -7.00 0.91 -13.08
N GLY A 175 -6.34 2.04 -13.32
CA GLY A 175 -6.59 2.86 -14.49
C GLY A 175 -6.04 2.28 -15.79
N SER A 176 -4.91 1.57 -15.75
CA SER A 176 -4.27 0.99 -16.93
C SER A 176 -4.11 -0.53 -16.79
N GLU A 177 -3.02 -0.97 -16.17
CA GLU A 177 -2.58 -2.38 -16.21
C GLU A 177 -2.53 -2.97 -14.81
N LEU A 178 -2.99 -4.20 -14.69
CA LEU A 178 -2.94 -4.96 -13.44
C LEU A 178 -2.35 -6.35 -13.72
N ASP A 179 -1.21 -6.63 -13.12
CA ASP A 179 -0.65 -7.98 -13.01
C ASP A 179 -0.87 -8.48 -11.57
N CYS A 180 -1.49 -9.66 -11.42
CA CYS A 180 -1.72 -10.17 -10.08
C CYS A 180 -1.81 -11.69 -9.89
N CYS A 181 -1.29 -12.14 -8.75
CA CYS A 181 -1.46 -13.50 -8.24
C CYS A 181 -2.29 -13.48 -6.95
N LEU A 182 -3.54 -13.97 -6.99
CA LEU A 182 -4.49 -13.78 -5.88
C LEU A 182 -5.11 -15.09 -5.37
N LEU A 183 -5.30 -15.15 -4.05
CA LEU A 183 -6.09 -16.18 -3.38
C LEU A 183 -7.13 -15.55 -2.45
N GLY A 184 -8.41 -15.79 -2.71
CA GLY A 184 -9.52 -15.33 -1.87
C GLY A 184 -10.69 -14.71 -2.63
N GLN A 185 -11.15 -13.53 -2.18
CA GLN A 185 -12.30 -12.83 -2.77
C GLN A 185 -11.88 -11.49 -3.35
N TRP A 186 -12.31 -11.20 -4.57
CA TRP A 186 -11.86 -10.01 -5.28
C TRP A 186 -12.99 -9.32 -6.02
N ASN A 187 -13.03 -7.99 -5.92
CA ASN A 187 -13.79 -7.14 -6.82
C ASN A 187 -12.86 -6.13 -7.47
N SER A 188 -12.91 -5.96 -8.79
CA SER A 188 -12.17 -4.85 -9.40
C SER A 188 -12.79 -4.24 -10.64
N SER A 189 -12.21 -3.11 -11.01
CA SER A 189 -12.33 -2.51 -12.33
C SER A 189 -10.94 -2.18 -12.87
N VAL A 190 -10.61 -2.67 -14.06
CA VAL A 190 -9.35 -2.40 -14.75
C VAL A 190 -9.63 -1.68 -16.07
N GLY A 191 -8.98 -0.54 -16.29
CA GLY A 191 -9.24 0.32 -17.43
C GLY A 191 -8.74 -0.24 -18.77
N SER A 192 -7.61 -0.95 -18.76
CA SER A 192 -7.01 -1.51 -19.98
C SER A 192 -6.83 -3.02 -19.85
N GLU A 193 -5.73 -3.47 -19.25
CA GLU A 193 -5.24 -4.85 -19.34
C GLU A 193 -5.14 -5.48 -17.95
N LEU A 194 -5.60 -6.72 -17.86
CA LEU A 194 -5.54 -7.51 -16.63
C LEU A 194 -4.90 -8.86 -16.94
N ASP A 195 -3.68 -9.08 -16.43
CA ASP A 195 -3.04 -10.39 -16.37
C ASP A 195 -3.21 -10.94 -14.94
N CYS A 196 -3.78 -12.14 -14.79
CA CYS A 196 -3.96 -12.68 -13.46
C CYS A 196 -4.00 -14.21 -13.32
N CYS A 197 -3.42 -14.68 -12.21
CA CYS A 197 -3.52 -16.05 -11.73
C CYS A 197 -4.31 -16.10 -10.42
N LEU A 198 -5.51 -16.69 -10.43
CA LEU A 198 -6.49 -16.51 -9.36
C LEU A 198 -7.08 -17.80 -8.81
N LEU A 199 -7.24 -17.85 -7.48
CA LEU A 199 -7.94 -18.92 -6.78
C LEU A 199 -9.00 -18.35 -5.83
N GLY A 200 -10.29 -18.61 -6.10
CA GLY A 200 -11.38 -18.23 -5.21
C GLY A 200 -12.61 -17.65 -5.91
N GLN A 201 -13.10 -16.50 -5.42
CA GLN A 201 -14.30 -15.85 -5.95
C GLN A 201 -13.97 -14.46 -6.48
N TRP A 202 -14.48 -14.12 -7.66
CA TRP A 202 -14.03 -12.92 -8.33
C TRP A 202 -15.13 -12.27 -9.17
N ASN A 203 -15.23 -10.95 -9.02
CA ASN A 203 -16.04 -10.09 -9.87
C ASN A 203 -15.16 -9.01 -10.48
N SER A 204 -15.16 -8.84 -11.80
CA SER A 204 -14.49 -7.66 -12.37
C SER A 204 -15.14 -7.10 -13.63
N SER A 205 -14.68 -5.91 -13.97
CA SER A 205 -14.85 -5.30 -15.27
C SER A 205 -13.47 -4.94 -15.85
N VAL A 206 -13.23 -5.30 -17.11
CA VAL A 206 -11.99 -5.01 -17.83
C VAL A 206 -12.31 -4.26 -19.12
N GLY A 207 -11.64 -3.12 -19.31
CA GLY A 207 -11.90 -2.20 -20.41
C GLY A 207 -11.37 -2.67 -21.75
N SER A 208 -10.27 -3.43 -21.78
CA SER A 208 -9.70 -3.95 -23.03
C SER A 208 -9.51 -5.46 -22.97
N GLU A 209 -8.41 -5.92 -22.36
CA GLU A 209 -7.90 -7.28 -22.50
C GLU A 209 -7.78 -7.94 -21.14
N LEU A 210 -8.26 -9.17 -21.03
CA LEU A 210 -8.13 -9.99 -19.83
C LEU A 210 -7.46 -11.29 -20.21
N ASP A 211 -6.28 -11.51 -19.64
CA ASP A 211 -5.51 -12.74 -19.76
C ASP A 211 -5.46 -13.42 -18.38
N CYS A 212 -6.00 -14.64 -18.25
CA CYS A 212 -6.13 -15.21 -16.91
C CYS A 212 -6.15 -16.74 -16.77
N CYS A 213 -5.61 -17.19 -15.64
CA CYS A 213 -5.70 -18.58 -15.17
C CYS A 213 -6.51 -18.64 -13.88
N LEU A 214 -7.73 -19.19 -13.92
CA LEU A 214 -8.68 -19.13 -12.81
C LEU A 214 -9.10 -20.50 -12.26
N LEU A 215 -9.12 -20.61 -10.93
CA LEU A 215 -9.77 -21.69 -10.19
C LEU A 215 -10.86 -21.13 -9.26
N GLY A 216 -12.13 -21.45 -9.51
CA GLY A 216 -13.22 -21.13 -8.59
C GLY A 216 -14.48 -20.57 -9.23
N GLN A 217 -14.99 -19.45 -8.70
CA GLN A 217 -16.23 -18.81 -9.16
C GLN A 217 -15.93 -17.43 -9.72
N TRP A 218 -16.42 -17.19 -10.94
CA TRP A 218 -16.04 -16.02 -11.70
C TRP A 218 -17.24 -15.31 -12.32
N ASN A 219 -17.33 -13.99 -12.14
CA ASN A 219 -18.24 -13.12 -12.89
C ASN A 219 -17.44 -11.97 -13.51
N SER A 220 -17.59 -11.75 -14.81
CA SER A 220 -16.83 -10.68 -15.46
C SER A 220 -17.55 -10.00 -16.61
N SER A 221 -17.09 -8.80 -16.93
CA SER A 221 -17.38 -8.14 -18.20
C SER A 221 -16.08 -7.66 -18.82
N VAL A 222 -15.79 -8.09 -20.05
CA VAL A 222 -14.60 -7.72 -20.80
C VAL A 222 -15.05 -7.05 -22.10
N SER A 223 -14.58 -5.83 -22.38
CA SER A 223 -15.11 -5.07 -23.52
C SER A 223 -14.50 -5.48 -24.86
N SER A 224 -13.26 -6.00 -24.88
CA SER A 224 -12.60 -6.45 -26.10
C SER A 224 -12.32 -7.95 -26.07
N GLU A 225 -11.21 -8.35 -25.47
CA GLU A 225 -10.61 -9.67 -25.67
C GLU A 225 -10.42 -10.38 -24.33
N LEU A 226 -10.82 -11.64 -24.27
CA LEU A 226 -10.66 -12.49 -23.10
C LEU A 226 -9.93 -13.77 -23.53
N ASP A 227 -8.71 -13.97 -23.04
CA ASP A 227 -7.98 -15.23 -23.08
C ASP A 227 -7.96 -15.83 -21.68
N CYS A 228 -8.46 -17.06 -21.52
CA CYS A 228 -8.54 -17.66 -20.19
C CYS A 228 -8.48 -19.19 -20.13
N CYS A 229 -7.78 -19.67 -19.10
CA CYS A 229 -7.82 -21.05 -18.64
C CYS A 229 -8.65 -21.15 -17.35
N LEU A 230 -9.78 -21.84 -17.41
CA LEU A 230 -10.81 -21.80 -16.38
C LEU A 230 -11.16 -23.19 -15.82
N LEU A 231 -11.11 -23.32 -14.49
CA LEU A 231 -11.63 -24.47 -13.74
C LEU A 231 -12.64 -24.02 -12.68
N GLY A 232 -13.92 -24.34 -12.88
CA GLY A 232 -14.99 -24.02 -11.91
C GLY A 232 -16.30 -23.51 -12.52
N GLN A 233 -16.86 -22.44 -11.95
CA GLN A 233 -18.11 -21.83 -12.42
C GLN A 233 -17.88 -20.42 -12.93
N TRP A 234 -18.43 -20.11 -14.09
CA TRP A 234 -18.17 -18.85 -14.75
C TRP A 234 -19.40 -18.22 -15.41
N ASN A 235 -19.58 -16.91 -15.20
CA ASN A 235 -20.46 -16.07 -16.00
C ASN A 235 -19.69 -14.87 -16.61
N SER A 236 -19.85 -14.60 -17.91
CA SER A 236 -19.30 -13.37 -18.50
C SER A 236 -20.05 -12.79 -19.68
N SER A 237 -19.75 -11.53 -19.95
CA SER A 237 -19.98 -10.86 -21.22
C SER A 237 -18.66 -10.41 -21.82
N VAL A 238 -18.37 -10.85 -23.04
CA VAL A 238 -17.18 -10.48 -23.81
C VAL A 238 -17.61 -9.73 -25.06
N GLY A 239 -17.09 -8.52 -25.25
CA GLY A 239 -17.54 -7.64 -26.33
C GLY A 239 -17.09 -8.07 -27.72
N ARG A 240 -15.88 -8.61 -27.86
CA ARG A 240 -15.31 -8.96 -29.18
C ARG A 240 -14.94 -10.43 -29.23
N GLU A 241 -13.84 -10.83 -28.60
CA GLU A 241 -13.22 -12.13 -28.82
C GLU A 241 -13.03 -12.88 -27.50
N LEU A 242 -13.44 -14.15 -27.48
CA LEU A 242 -13.25 -15.06 -26.36
C LEU A 242 -12.43 -16.26 -26.83
N ASP A 243 -11.20 -16.38 -26.33
CA ASP A 243 -10.40 -17.61 -26.36
C ASP A 243 -10.44 -18.25 -24.96
N CYS A 244 -10.86 -19.51 -24.86
CA CYS A 244 -10.93 -20.15 -23.56
C CYS A 244 -10.72 -21.66 -23.52
N CYS A 245 -10.02 -22.13 -22.49
CA CYS A 245 -9.97 -23.53 -22.10
C CYS A 245 -10.79 -23.75 -20.83
N LEU A 246 -11.88 -24.52 -20.92
CA LEU A 246 -12.87 -24.67 -19.85
C LEU A 246 -12.96 -26.09 -19.32
N LEU A 247 -12.86 -26.26 -18.01
CA LEU A 247 -13.28 -27.45 -17.26
C LEU A 247 -14.26 -27.02 -16.15
N GLY A 248 -15.57 -27.10 -16.42
CA GLY A 248 -16.59 -26.65 -15.47
C GLY A 248 -17.87 -26.11 -16.11
N GLN A 249 -18.59 -25.27 -15.38
CA GLN A 249 -19.83 -24.63 -15.84
C GLN A 249 -19.55 -23.23 -16.38
N CYS A 250 -20.00 -22.96 -17.61
CA CYS A 250 -19.82 -21.68 -18.28
C CYS A 250 -21.16 -21.13 -18.77
N ASN A 251 -21.40 -19.85 -18.52
CA ASN A 251 -22.51 -19.09 -19.06
C ASN A 251 -22.00 -17.73 -19.57
N SER A 252 -21.66 -17.69 -20.86
CA SER A 252 -21.04 -16.50 -21.45
C SER A 252 -21.76 -16.01 -22.69
N SER A 253 -21.71 -14.70 -22.88
CA SER A 253 -22.18 -14.02 -24.07
C SER A 253 -21.00 -13.38 -24.79
N VAL A 254 -20.91 -13.57 -26.10
CA VAL A 254 -19.79 -13.07 -26.91
C VAL A 254 -20.34 -12.28 -28.10
N GLY A 255 -19.77 -11.09 -28.33
CA GLY A 255 -20.26 -10.18 -29.36
C GLY A 255 -19.82 -10.54 -30.78
N SER A 256 -18.61 -11.09 -30.96
CA SER A 256 -18.06 -11.35 -32.29
C SER A 256 -17.52 -12.77 -32.48
N GLU A 257 -16.43 -13.15 -31.81
CA GLU A 257 -15.69 -14.39 -32.07
C GLU A 257 -15.53 -15.25 -30.82
N LEU A 258 -15.77 -16.57 -30.95
CA LEU A 258 -15.71 -17.54 -29.86
C LEU A 258 -14.84 -18.73 -30.29
N ASP A 259 -13.71 -18.91 -29.63
CA ASP A 259 -12.89 -20.13 -29.68
C ASP A 259 -12.80 -20.71 -28.26
N CYS A 260 -13.54 -21.77 -27.97
CA CYS A 260 -13.52 -22.36 -26.63
C CYS A 260 -13.42 -23.88 -26.65
N HIS A 261 -12.45 -24.39 -25.89
CA HIS A 261 -12.17 -25.79 -25.71
C HIS A 261 -12.75 -26.28 -24.37
N LEU A 262 -13.90 -26.95 -24.45
CA LEU A 262 -14.55 -27.57 -23.29
C LEU A 262 -13.96 -28.97 -23.05
N LEU A 263 -13.15 -29.10 -22.01
CA LEU A 263 -12.62 -30.38 -21.53
C LEU A 263 -13.52 -30.84 -20.39
N GLY A 264 -14.43 -31.80 -20.62
CA GLY A 264 -15.20 -32.45 -19.55
C GLY A 264 -16.66 -32.76 -19.92
N ASP A 265 -16.93 -34.06 -20.14
CA ASP A 265 -18.22 -34.72 -19.88
C ASP A 265 -18.02 -35.68 -18.69
#